data_AF-A0A2R4FMU9-F1
#
_entry.id   AF-A0A2R4FMU9-F1
#
_cell.length_a   1.000
_cell.length_b   1.000
_cell.length_c   1.000
_cell.angle_alpha   90.00
_cell.angle_beta   90.00
_cell.angle_gamma   90.00
#
_symmetry.space_group_name_H-M   'P 1'
#
loop_
_entity.id
_entity.type
_entity.pdbx_description
1 polymer ?
#
loop_
_entity_poly.entity_id
_entity_poly.type
_entity_poly.pdbx_seq_one_letter_code
_entity_poly.pdbx_strand_id
1 'polypeptide(L)'
;MWGRRITIFAVAMIAATGVAAPAARAGWQDEPIIADVNGDGRPDRNTLGAVPGTSDCAVRVELGLAGGGYGAPLSYPYLTSASYCPDMGVGLDLDSDAADELAVTWFAGPPSSIDDTLLVLDSFAVSAGFDTIDQPSYIGTADFDGDGRQDVYEWTDQGDGFSTYLNTGTGALTPGPVRYCSGRPQYHLADFDADGAMDVTLAYAEGCGAYFTGVVVVLDNGTVVDLQGDAYGDDFWTVAVSDVNGDGRLDVVTTSDVTGAQSVFVGTGTGSFVPAPTAIRDNSRVSAVRATGIPVLANDFATSGTRVTIVTRPAHGTVQVTTGRTVIYRPYPGHRASSDRFVYRLTDSGRTSNAAVSLRIAR
;
A
#
# COMPACT_ATOMS: atom_id res chain seq x y z
N MET A 1 -47.24 21.26 22.44
CA MET A 1 -46.28 20.44 23.21
C MET A 1 -45.73 19.34 22.30
N TRP A 2 -44.69 19.63 21.52
CA TRP A 2 -43.97 18.64 20.70
C TRP A 2 -42.50 18.73 21.10
N GLY A 3 -42.01 17.73 21.83
CA GLY A 3 -40.61 17.62 22.23
C GLY A 3 -39.83 16.81 21.20
N ARG A 4 -38.91 17.47 20.49
CA ARG A 4 -37.91 16.80 19.64
C ARG A 4 -36.93 16.05 20.54
N ARG A 5 -36.83 14.72 20.36
CA ARG A 5 -35.73 13.91 20.89
C ARG A 5 -34.51 14.13 20.01
N ILE A 6 -33.46 14.72 20.57
CA ILE A 6 -32.13 14.82 19.96
C ILE A 6 -31.38 13.56 20.37
N THR A 7 -31.09 12.70 19.39
CA THR A 7 -30.22 11.54 19.59
C THR A 7 -28.78 12.02 19.51
N ILE A 8 -28.07 11.99 20.63
CA ILE A 8 -26.64 12.28 20.72
C ILE A 8 -25.91 11.04 20.19
N PHE A 9 -25.22 11.17 19.06
CA PHE A 9 -24.22 10.18 18.64
C PHE A 9 -22.98 10.38 19.52
N ALA A 10 -22.72 9.42 20.40
CA ALA A 10 -21.44 9.32 21.10
C ALA A 10 -20.41 8.83 20.07
N VAL A 11 -19.51 9.73 19.65
CA VAL A 11 -18.29 9.34 18.94
C VAL A 11 -17.40 8.65 19.96
N ALA A 12 -17.18 7.35 19.78
CA ALA A 12 -16.17 6.62 20.52
C ALA A 12 -14.79 7.14 20.06
N MET A 13 -14.17 7.97 20.89
CA MET A 13 -12.75 8.27 20.78
C MET A 13 -11.99 6.97 21.06
N ILE A 14 -11.44 6.37 20.02
CA ILE A 14 -10.34 5.41 20.16
C ILE A 14 -9.19 6.20 20.78
N ALA A 15 -8.78 5.79 21.98
CA ALA A 15 -7.61 6.33 22.63
C ALA A 15 -6.39 5.98 21.79
N ALA A 16 -5.84 6.97 21.08
CA ALA A 16 -4.51 6.88 20.50
C ALA A 16 -3.50 6.83 21.65
N THR A 17 -3.10 5.63 22.05
CA THR A 17 -1.92 5.41 22.89
C THR A 17 -0.69 5.60 22.01
N GLY A 18 0.11 6.62 22.32
CA GLY A 18 1.38 6.92 21.65
C GLY A 18 1.19 7.66 20.33
N VAL A 19 1.12 8.99 20.37
CA VAL A 19 1.40 9.77 19.17
C VAL A 19 2.91 9.66 18.99
N ALA A 20 3.36 8.70 18.18
CA ALA A 20 4.66 8.81 17.53
C ALA A 20 4.71 10.19 16.87
N ALA A 21 5.86 10.88 16.95
CA ALA A 21 6.08 12.04 16.12
C ALA A 21 5.65 11.67 14.68
N PRO A 22 4.93 12.54 13.96
CA PRO A 22 4.59 12.23 12.58
C PRO A 22 5.88 11.83 11.86
N ALA A 23 5.85 10.73 11.10
CA ALA A 23 7.00 10.31 10.30
C ALA A 23 7.57 11.53 9.58
N ALA A 24 8.90 11.64 9.59
CA ALA A 24 9.59 12.70 8.91
C ALA A 24 9.10 12.83 7.47
N ARG A 25 8.94 14.07 7.00
CA ARG A 25 8.43 14.36 5.66
C ARG A 25 9.33 15.36 4.97
N ALA A 26 9.84 14.98 3.81
CA ALA A 26 9.75 15.80 2.60
C ALA A 26 9.92 14.87 1.39
N GLY A 27 9.17 15.14 0.33
CA GLY A 27 9.21 14.31 -0.86
C GLY A 27 9.07 15.07 -2.16
N TRP A 28 9.08 16.40 -2.10
CA TRP A 28 9.07 17.22 -3.31
C TRP A 28 10.17 18.27 -3.27
N GLN A 29 10.52 18.74 -4.45
CA GLN A 29 11.48 19.82 -4.64
C GLN A 29 11.14 21.05 -3.78
N ASP A 30 12.16 21.59 -3.11
CA ASP A 30 12.11 22.77 -2.25
C ASP A 30 11.18 22.64 -1.02
N GLU A 31 10.69 21.44 -0.72
CA GLU A 31 9.94 21.21 0.51
C GLU A 31 10.86 21.17 1.73
N PRO A 32 10.47 21.81 2.85
CA PRO A 32 11.23 21.68 4.08
C PRO A 32 11.10 20.25 4.62
N ILE A 33 12.25 19.66 4.95
CA ILE A 33 12.34 18.36 5.61
C ILE A 33 11.97 18.53 7.08
N ILE A 34 10.95 17.82 7.54
CA ILE A 34 10.53 17.79 8.95
C ILE A 34 11.17 16.58 9.61
N ALA A 35 12.10 16.79 10.54
CA ALA A 35 12.88 15.73 11.20
C ALA A 35 13.49 16.25 12.52
N ASP A 36 13.68 15.39 13.52
CA ASP A 36 14.30 15.74 14.81
C ASP A 36 15.82 15.68 14.72
N VAL A 37 16.44 16.69 14.12
CA VAL A 37 17.88 16.69 13.80
C VAL A 37 18.78 17.01 15.00
N ASN A 38 18.20 17.14 16.20
CA ASN A 38 18.93 17.37 17.43
C ASN A 38 18.65 16.35 18.55
N GLY A 39 17.72 15.42 18.32
CA GLY A 39 17.36 14.32 19.21
C GLY A 39 16.61 14.75 20.48
N ASP A 40 15.88 15.86 20.45
CA ASP A 40 15.12 16.36 21.60
C ASP A 40 13.67 15.83 21.69
N GLY A 41 13.29 14.98 20.73
CA GLY A 41 11.98 14.40 20.55
C GLY A 41 10.99 15.32 19.84
N ARG A 42 11.44 16.38 19.15
CA ARG A 42 10.57 17.33 18.45
C ARG A 42 10.98 17.47 16.99
N PRO A 43 9.99 17.55 16.08
CA PRO A 43 10.29 17.80 14.69
C PRO A 43 10.86 19.21 14.49
N ASP A 44 12.02 19.29 13.86
CA ASP A 44 12.64 20.51 13.36
C ASP A 44 12.28 20.74 11.90
N ARG A 45 12.43 21.99 11.44
CA ARG A 45 12.24 22.33 10.03
C ARG A 45 13.58 22.59 9.36
N ASN A 46 13.92 21.76 8.39
CA ASN A 46 15.19 21.79 7.68
C ASN A 46 14.95 22.20 6.23
N THR A 47 15.61 23.25 5.76
CA THR A 47 15.48 23.74 4.38
C THR A 47 16.83 23.71 3.69
N LEU A 48 16.91 22.98 2.59
CA LEU A 48 18.11 22.90 1.77
C LEU A 48 18.26 24.16 0.92
N GLY A 49 19.49 24.54 0.62
CA GLY A 49 19.75 25.62 -0.33
C GLY A 49 21.18 26.13 -0.32
N ALA A 50 21.44 27.10 -1.20
CA ALA A 50 22.75 27.74 -1.28
C ALA A 50 22.96 28.80 -0.19
N VAL A 51 24.17 28.88 0.34
CA VAL A 51 24.60 29.96 1.24
C VAL A 51 24.75 31.25 0.42
N PRO A 52 24.04 32.34 0.79
CA PRO A 52 24.03 33.58 0.00
C PRO A 52 25.43 34.14 -0.29
N GLY A 53 25.72 34.40 -1.56
CA GLY A 53 26.99 34.97 -2.00
C GLY A 53 28.15 33.96 -2.09
N THR A 54 27.88 32.67 -1.94
CA THR A 54 28.85 31.58 -2.09
C THR A 54 28.33 30.50 -3.05
N SER A 55 29.16 29.50 -3.33
CA SER A 55 28.80 28.25 -4.01
C SER A 55 28.64 27.08 -3.04
N ASP A 56 28.44 27.38 -1.75
CA ASP A 56 28.32 26.35 -0.72
C ASP A 56 26.84 26.04 -0.48
N CYS A 57 26.53 24.78 -0.23
CA CYS A 57 25.20 24.33 0.16
C CYS A 57 25.11 24.22 1.68
N ALA A 58 23.96 24.61 2.22
CA ALA A 58 23.68 24.51 3.64
C ALA A 58 22.30 23.93 3.91
N VAL A 59 22.17 23.31 5.08
CA VAL A 59 20.87 23.07 5.71
C VAL A 59 20.58 24.28 6.59
N ARG A 60 19.46 24.95 6.33
CA ARG A 60 18.90 25.94 7.23
C ARG A 60 17.92 25.27 8.17
N VAL A 61 18.25 25.23 9.45
CA VAL A 61 17.51 24.50 10.49
C VAL A 61 16.78 25.48 11.39
N GLU A 62 15.47 25.30 11.54
CA GLU A 62 14.62 26.00 12.50
C GLU A 62 14.13 24.99 13.55
N LEU A 63 14.73 25.00 14.75
CA LEU A 63 14.46 23.98 15.77
C LEU A 63 13.01 24.05 16.30
N GLY A 64 12.39 22.89 16.52
CA GLY A 64 11.07 22.75 17.10
C GLY A 64 11.02 23.26 18.54
N LEU A 65 9.98 24.02 18.89
CA LEU A 65 9.82 24.58 20.24
C LEU A 65 8.79 23.80 21.05
N ALA A 66 9.00 23.72 22.37
CA ALA A 66 8.09 23.02 23.28
C ALA A 66 6.65 23.56 23.29
N GLY A 67 6.46 24.84 22.97
CA GLY A 67 5.14 25.48 22.83
C GLY A 67 4.53 25.39 21.44
N GLY A 68 5.17 24.67 20.51
CA GLY A 68 4.85 24.67 19.08
C GLY A 68 5.54 25.80 18.31
N GLY A 69 5.62 25.64 16.99
CA GLY A 69 6.38 26.52 16.10
C GLY A 69 7.88 26.23 16.10
N TYR A 70 8.63 27.08 15.39
CA TYR A 70 10.06 26.91 15.18
C TYR A 70 10.86 28.12 15.69
N GLY A 71 12.09 27.85 16.12
CA GLY A 71 13.05 28.84 16.59
C GLY A 71 13.67 29.69 15.47
N ALA A 72 14.67 30.49 15.84
CA ALA A 72 15.43 31.25 14.84
C ALA A 72 16.25 30.30 13.96
N PRO A 73 16.34 30.56 12.65
CA PRO A 73 17.09 29.71 11.75
C PRO A 73 18.59 29.75 12.02
N LEU A 74 19.22 28.58 11.99
CA LEU A 74 20.66 28.42 11.93
C LEU A 74 21.04 27.79 10.59
N SER A 75 22.21 28.16 10.06
CA SER A 75 22.67 27.69 8.75
C SER A 75 23.92 26.85 8.93
N TYR A 76 23.90 25.63 8.40
CA TYR A 76 24.99 24.67 8.50
C TYR A 76 25.47 24.28 7.09
N PRO A 77 26.59 24.86 6.61
CA PRO A 77 27.18 24.49 5.32
C PRO A 77 27.71 23.05 5.35
N TYR A 78 27.40 22.26 4.32
CA TYR A 78 27.77 20.83 4.24
C TYR A 78 28.43 20.42 2.91
N LEU A 79 28.18 21.15 1.81
CA LEU A 79 28.90 20.98 0.54
C LEU A 79 29.53 22.30 0.13
N THR A 80 30.76 22.26 -0.38
CA THR A 80 31.46 23.45 -0.86
C THR A 80 31.65 23.39 -2.36
N SER A 81 31.62 24.55 -3.03
CA SER A 81 31.89 24.66 -4.48
C SER A 81 30.96 23.82 -5.38
N ALA A 82 29.71 23.62 -4.95
CA ALA A 82 28.71 22.93 -5.75
C ALA A 82 28.05 23.91 -6.75
N SER A 83 27.80 23.45 -7.98
CA SER A 83 27.12 24.28 -8.99
C SER A 83 25.66 24.57 -8.63
N TYR A 84 25.03 23.63 -7.94
CA TYR A 84 23.69 23.74 -7.34
C TYR A 84 23.56 22.70 -6.22
N CYS A 85 22.61 22.91 -5.33
CA CYS A 85 22.45 22.15 -4.09
C CYS A 85 21.38 21.07 -4.20
N PRO A 86 21.46 20.01 -3.36
CA PRO A 86 20.32 19.17 -3.09
C PRO A 86 19.10 20.03 -2.77
N ASP A 87 17.95 19.64 -3.31
CA ASP A 87 16.68 20.35 -3.22
C ASP A 87 15.52 19.43 -2.80
N MET A 88 15.85 18.18 -2.48
CA MET A 88 14.93 17.15 -2.00
C MET A 88 15.59 16.36 -0.87
N GLY A 89 14.80 15.76 0.01
CA GLY A 89 15.33 14.86 1.03
C GLY A 89 14.30 14.44 2.07
N VAL A 90 14.69 13.49 2.89
CA VAL A 90 13.96 13.01 4.08
C VAL A 90 14.86 13.08 5.30
N GLY A 91 14.26 13.08 6.48
CA GLY A 91 15.01 12.82 7.72
C GLY A 91 14.59 11.49 8.31
N LEU A 92 15.52 10.80 8.96
CA LEU A 92 15.29 9.51 9.61
C LEU A 92 16.51 9.14 10.45
N ASP A 93 16.30 8.48 11.57
CA ASP A 93 17.35 7.80 12.35
C ASP A 93 17.96 6.65 11.51
N LEU A 94 19.14 6.91 10.94
CA LEU A 94 19.94 5.95 10.19
C LEU A 94 20.94 5.22 11.08
N ASP A 95 21.14 5.64 12.33
CA ASP A 95 22.09 5.01 13.24
C ASP A 95 21.51 4.59 14.60
N SER A 96 22.14 4.96 15.70
CA SER A 96 21.73 4.60 17.06
C SER A 96 21.77 5.78 18.01
N ASP A 97 22.03 6.97 17.51
CA ASP A 97 21.87 8.19 18.26
C ASP A 97 20.38 8.63 18.27
N ALA A 98 20.09 9.77 18.89
CA ALA A 98 18.70 10.20 19.04
C ALA A 98 18.26 11.17 17.93
N ALA A 99 19.21 11.72 17.18
CA ALA A 99 18.96 12.69 16.14
C ALA A 99 18.67 11.96 14.83
N ASP A 100 17.76 12.53 14.04
CA ASP A 100 17.55 12.08 12.66
C ASP A 100 18.69 12.59 11.77
N GLU A 101 19.26 11.71 10.96
CA GLU A 101 20.06 12.09 9.81
C GLU A 101 19.19 12.65 8.68
N LEU A 102 19.78 13.42 7.77
CA LEU A 102 19.11 13.86 6.55
C LEU A 102 19.66 13.11 5.33
N ALA A 103 18.80 12.35 4.64
CA ALA A 103 19.08 11.81 3.32
C ALA A 103 18.62 12.81 2.26
N VAL A 104 19.56 13.41 1.52
CA VAL A 104 19.31 14.52 0.58
C VAL A 104 19.71 14.16 -0.84
N THR A 105 18.92 14.61 -1.81
CA THR A 105 19.07 14.29 -3.23
C THR A 105 18.74 15.51 -4.11
N TRP A 106 18.92 15.38 -5.42
CA TRP A 106 18.70 16.42 -6.41
C TRP A 106 17.60 16.03 -7.38
N PHE A 107 16.56 16.85 -7.49
CA PHE A 107 15.54 16.68 -8.52
C PHE A 107 16.14 16.62 -9.93
N ALA A 108 17.14 17.45 -10.21
CA ALA A 108 17.81 17.51 -11.51
C ALA A 108 18.98 16.51 -11.68
N GLY A 109 19.24 15.66 -10.68
CA GLY A 109 20.44 14.84 -10.56
C GLY A 109 21.64 15.64 -10.03
N PRO A 110 22.68 14.99 -9.47
CA PRO A 110 23.81 15.68 -8.87
C PRO A 110 24.64 16.44 -9.93
N PRO A 111 25.31 17.55 -9.55
CA PRO A 111 26.32 18.17 -10.40
C PRO A 111 27.42 17.16 -10.74
N SER A 112 28.01 17.24 -11.94
CA SER A 112 29.07 16.31 -12.40
C SER A 112 30.36 16.28 -11.56
N SER A 113 30.46 17.12 -10.52
CA SER A 113 31.55 17.16 -9.56
C SER A 113 31.28 16.33 -8.30
N ILE A 114 30.09 15.75 -8.18
CA ILE A 114 29.64 14.90 -7.08
C ILE A 114 29.34 13.55 -7.71
N ASP A 115 29.89 12.49 -7.13
CA ASP A 115 29.78 11.14 -7.68
C ASP A 115 28.44 10.49 -7.31
N ASP A 116 27.97 10.70 -6.07
CA ASP A 116 26.75 10.09 -5.52
C ASP A 116 25.47 10.88 -5.87
N THR A 117 24.34 10.18 -6.05
CA THR A 117 23.02 10.79 -6.31
C THR A 117 22.26 11.12 -5.03
N LEU A 118 22.57 10.44 -3.91
CA LEU A 118 22.02 10.71 -2.59
C LEU A 118 23.14 10.85 -1.57
N LEU A 119 23.07 11.88 -0.73
CA LEU A 119 24.00 12.10 0.37
C LEU A 119 23.27 11.95 1.70
N VAL A 120 23.96 11.39 2.69
CA VAL A 120 23.50 11.40 4.08
C VAL A 120 24.27 12.47 4.86
N LEU A 121 23.52 13.29 5.60
CA LEU A 121 24.04 14.30 6.49
C LEU A 121 23.79 13.86 7.93
N ASP A 122 24.87 13.58 8.65
CA ASP A 122 24.88 13.41 10.11
C ASP A 122 25.46 14.68 10.73
N SER A 123 24.75 15.24 11.71
CA SER A 123 25.18 16.45 12.40
C SER A 123 25.51 17.60 11.43
N PHE A 124 24.76 17.65 10.33
CA PHE A 124 24.89 18.59 9.20
C PHE A 124 26.21 18.51 8.42
N ALA A 125 26.92 17.38 8.47
CA ALA A 125 28.07 17.10 7.63
C ALA A 125 27.81 15.86 6.77
N VAL A 126 28.35 15.83 5.55
CA VAL A 126 28.25 14.64 4.69
C VAL A 126 28.97 13.48 5.36
N SER A 127 28.22 12.45 5.75
CA SER A 127 28.74 11.24 6.41
C SER A 127 28.87 10.06 5.43
N ALA A 128 27.97 10.00 4.44
CA ALA A 128 27.97 8.98 3.40
C ALA A 128 27.34 9.49 2.09
N GLY A 129 27.59 8.76 1.01
CA GLY A 129 27.01 8.95 -0.31
C GLY A 129 26.61 7.60 -0.91
N PHE A 130 25.54 7.61 -1.71
CA PHE A 130 24.97 6.42 -2.32
C PHE A 130 24.53 6.67 -3.76
N ASP A 131 24.75 5.67 -4.61
CA ASP A 131 24.19 5.59 -5.95
C ASP A 131 22.75 5.06 -5.89
N THR A 132 21.79 5.97 -5.92
CA THR A 132 20.34 5.73 -5.92
C THR A 132 19.74 6.04 -7.29
N ILE A 133 18.45 6.38 -7.37
CA ILE A 133 17.82 6.81 -8.63
C ILE A 133 18.41 8.16 -9.03
N ASP A 134 18.76 8.31 -10.31
CA ASP A 134 19.11 9.63 -10.87
C ASP A 134 17.83 10.42 -11.17
N GLN A 135 17.87 11.73 -10.92
CA GLN A 135 16.74 12.65 -11.12
C GLN A 135 15.43 12.16 -10.47
N PRO A 136 15.39 11.87 -9.16
CA PRO A 136 14.16 11.49 -8.48
C PRO A 136 13.13 12.61 -8.58
N SER A 137 11.88 12.22 -8.84
CA SER A 137 10.73 13.11 -8.73
C SER A 137 10.17 13.16 -7.31
N TYR A 138 10.52 12.18 -6.48
CA TYR A 138 10.07 12.05 -5.10
C TYR A 138 11.03 11.19 -4.28
N ILE A 139 11.11 11.50 -2.99
CA ILE A 139 11.78 10.70 -1.96
C ILE A 139 10.86 10.57 -0.73
N GLY A 140 10.84 9.43 -0.07
CA GLY A 140 10.01 9.18 1.11
C GLY A 140 10.58 8.10 2.01
N THR A 141 9.84 7.79 3.07
CA THR A 141 10.22 6.76 4.05
C THR A 141 9.10 5.78 4.36
N ALA A 142 9.47 4.53 4.62
CA ALA A 142 8.62 3.46 5.16
C ALA A 142 9.50 2.29 5.64
N ASP A 143 8.96 1.38 6.44
CA ASP A 143 9.66 0.16 6.89
C ASP A 143 9.45 -0.96 5.87
N PHE A 144 10.42 -1.22 4.99
CA PHE A 144 10.32 -2.18 3.88
C PHE A 144 10.89 -3.57 4.22
N ASP A 145 11.52 -3.76 5.38
CA ASP A 145 12.03 -5.06 5.81
C ASP A 145 11.48 -5.57 7.16
N GLY A 146 10.60 -4.78 7.79
CA GLY A 146 9.87 -5.14 8.99
C GLY A 146 10.73 -5.08 10.26
N ASP A 147 11.90 -4.44 10.23
CA ASP A 147 12.79 -4.35 11.37
C ASP A 147 12.39 -3.23 12.37
N GLY A 148 11.41 -2.41 11.99
CA GLY A 148 10.88 -1.30 12.78
C GLY A 148 11.61 0.03 12.54
N ARG A 149 12.64 0.08 11.71
CA ARG A 149 13.32 1.30 11.26
C ARG A 149 12.62 1.83 10.03
N GLN A 150 12.78 3.13 9.78
CA GLN A 150 12.37 3.69 8.51
C GLN A 150 13.50 3.51 7.51
N ASP A 151 13.13 3.08 6.32
CA ASP A 151 13.98 3.03 5.13
C ASP A 151 13.67 4.20 4.20
N VAL A 152 14.41 4.30 3.10
CA VAL A 152 14.20 5.31 2.06
C VAL A 152 13.59 4.67 0.82
N TYR A 153 12.68 5.37 0.16
CA TYR A 153 12.29 5.05 -1.21
C TYR A 153 12.33 6.28 -2.09
N GLU A 154 12.64 6.08 -3.35
CA GLU A 154 12.62 7.12 -4.38
C GLU A 154 11.77 6.65 -5.56
N TRP A 155 11.21 7.61 -6.30
CA TRP A 155 10.72 7.32 -7.64
C TRP A 155 11.03 8.45 -8.62
N THR A 156 11.18 8.08 -9.89
CA THR A 156 11.36 9.01 -11.01
C THR A 156 10.40 8.69 -12.15
N ASP A 157 10.00 9.71 -12.90
CA ASP A 157 9.30 9.57 -14.17
C ASP A 157 10.25 9.47 -15.39
N GLN A 158 11.57 9.48 -15.17
CA GLN A 158 12.59 9.35 -16.22
C GLN A 158 12.83 7.90 -16.70
N GLY A 159 12.06 6.94 -16.16
CA GLY A 159 12.03 5.54 -16.60
C GLY A 159 12.53 4.54 -15.57
N ASP A 160 13.37 4.92 -14.59
CA ASP A 160 13.82 4.01 -13.52
C ASP A 160 12.68 3.60 -12.56
N GLY A 161 11.60 4.38 -12.53
CA GLY A 161 10.40 4.09 -11.74
C GLY A 161 10.64 4.19 -10.25
N PHE A 162 10.18 3.19 -9.49
CA PHE A 162 10.20 3.15 -8.02
C PHE A 162 11.32 2.24 -7.52
N SER A 163 12.10 2.69 -6.51
CA SER A 163 13.12 1.86 -5.84
C SER A 163 13.17 2.14 -4.34
N THR A 164 13.59 1.14 -3.57
CA THR A 164 13.75 1.19 -2.11
C THR A 164 15.23 1.06 -1.72
N TYR A 165 15.57 1.56 -0.55
CA TYR A 165 16.90 1.56 0.03
C TYR A 165 16.79 1.34 1.55
N LEU A 166 17.20 0.16 2.01
CA LEU A 166 17.09 -0.30 3.40
C LEU A 166 18.11 0.37 4.31
N ASN A 167 17.64 0.83 5.46
CA ASN A 167 18.41 1.43 6.53
C ASN A 167 19.17 0.36 7.32
N THR A 168 20.50 0.44 7.36
CA THR A 168 21.30 -0.56 8.06
C THR A 168 21.40 -0.34 9.57
N GLY A 169 20.89 0.78 10.09
CA GLY A 169 21.07 1.20 11.49
C GLY A 169 22.51 1.55 11.85
N THR A 170 23.35 1.84 10.86
CA THR A 170 24.78 2.19 11.04
C THR A 170 25.19 3.44 10.26
N GLY A 171 24.24 4.32 9.96
CA GLY A 171 24.43 5.53 9.16
C GLY A 171 24.51 5.26 7.65
N ALA A 172 24.00 4.12 7.17
CA ALA A 172 24.08 3.73 5.77
C ALA A 172 22.77 3.16 5.20
N LEU A 173 22.66 3.25 3.88
CA LEU A 173 21.57 2.69 3.09
C LEU A 173 22.10 1.59 2.17
N THR A 174 21.27 0.58 1.90
CA THR A 174 21.57 -0.48 0.94
C THR A 174 20.41 -0.70 -0.03
N PRO A 175 20.63 -1.01 -1.32
CA PRO A 175 19.53 -1.22 -2.26
C PRO A 175 18.54 -2.27 -1.75
N GLY A 176 17.27 -1.88 -1.68
CA GLY A 176 16.17 -2.74 -1.29
C GLY A 176 15.68 -3.61 -2.45
N PRO A 177 14.97 -4.70 -2.12
CA PRO A 177 14.40 -5.64 -3.09
C PRO A 177 13.23 -5.07 -3.91
N VAL A 178 12.49 -4.08 -3.41
CA VAL A 178 11.39 -3.46 -4.14
C VAL A 178 11.95 -2.49 -5.17
N ARG A 179 11.87 -2.90 -6.44
CA ARG A 179 12.19 -2.07 -7.61
C ARG A 179 11.20 -2.33 -8.74
N TYR A 180 10.66 -1.27 -9.33
CA TYR A 180 9.74 -1.38 -10.46
C TYR A 180 9.91 -0.22 -11.44
N CYS A 181 10.28 -0.58 -12.67
CA CYS A 181 10.54 0.36 -13.76
C CYS A 181 9.23 0.93 -14.32
N SER A 182 9.11 2.25 -14.34
CA SER A 182 7.93 2.96 -14.83
C SER A 182 8.25 4.42 -15.14
N GLY A 183 7.39 5.06 -15.93
CA GLY A 183 7.20 6.52 -15.86
C GLY A 183 6.55 6.91 -14.53
N ARG A 184 5.87 8.06 -14.48
CA ARG A 184 5.25 8.56 -13.23
C ARG A 184 4.24 7.55 -12.65
N PRO A 185 4.50 6.96 -11.46
CA PRO A 185 3.59 6.01 -10.86
C PRO A 185 2.55 6.69 -9.94
N GLN A 186 1.33 6.15 -9.92
CA GLN A 186 0.45 6.28 -8.75
C GLN A 186 0.73 5.09 -7.85
N TYR A 187 0.99 5.33 -6.56
CA TYR A 187 1.36 4.25 -5.64
C TYR A 187 0.61 4.31 -4.31
N HIS A 188 0.56 3.15 -3.63
CA HIS A 188 0.18 3.02 -2.22
C HIS A 188 1.15 2.08 -1.52
N LEU A 189 1.48 2.40 -0.28
CA LEU A 189 2.27 1.56 0.61
C LEU A 189 1.33 0.82 1.56
N ALA A 190 1.45 -0.50 1.62
CA ALA A 190 0.70 -1.33 2.55
C ALA A 190 1.35 -2.71 2.75
N ASP A 191 1.15 -3.31 3.92
CA ASP A 191 1.51 -4.71 4.20
C ASP A 191 0.37 -5.64 3.68
N PHE A 192 0.55 -6.25 2.51
CA PHE A 192 -0.44 -7.12 1.86
C PHE A 192 -0.32 -8.60 2.23
N ASP A 193 0.75 -9.00 2.91
CA ASP A 193 0.99 -10.39 3.30
C ASP A 193 1.05 -10.62 4.82
N ALA A 194 0.87 -9.55 5.59
CA ALA A 194 0.81 -9.48 7.03
C ALA A 194 2.11 -9.91 7.73
N ASP A 195 3.25 -9.65 7.11
CA ASP A 195 4.57 -9.98 7.66
C ASP A 195 5.22 -8.84 8.46
N GLY A 196 4.65 -7.64 8.40
CA GLY A 196 5.12 -6.44 9.09
C GLY A 196 6.01 -5.52 8.25
N ALA A 197 6.42 -5.94 7.05
CA ALA A 197 7.12 -5.12 6.08
C ALA A 197 6.15 -4.44 5.12
N MET A 198 6.57 -3.31 4.55
CA MET A 198 5.76 -2.55 3.61
C MET A 198 5.92 -3.07 2.18
N ASP A 199 4.80 -3.34 1.51
CA ASP A 199 4.77 -3.59 0.07
C ASP A 199 4.34 -2.33 -0.70
N VAL A 200 4.42 -2.40 -2.03
CA VAL A 200 4.03 -1.30 -2.92
C VAL A 200 3.01 -1.75 -3.96
N THR A 201 1.86 -1.11 -4.01
CA THR A 201 0.97 -1.18 -5.18
C THR A 201 1.28 -0.01 -6.12
N LEU A 202 1.46 -0.29 -7.41
CA LEU A 202 1.77 0.69 -8.44
C LEU A 202 0.76 0.59 -9.57
N ALA A 203 0.08 1.70 -9.90
CA ALA A 203 -0.47 1.89 -11.23
C ALA A 203 0.56 2.66 -12.06
N TYR A 204 1.04 2.02 -13.13
CA TYR A 204 2.18 2.49 -13.89
C TYR A 204 1.84 2.72 -15.37
N ALA A 205 2.63 3.59 -15.97
CA ALA A 205 2.75 3.80 -17.39
C ALA A 205 4.23 3.67 -17.79
N GLU A 206 4.49 3.49 -19.09
CA GLU A 206 5.85 3.33 -19.62
C GLU A 206 6.61 2.18 -18.94
N GLY A 207 5.91 1.08 -18.66
CA GLY A 207 6.48 -0.11 -18.05
C GLY A 207 7.53 -0.76 -18.93
N CYS A 208 8.57 -1.30 -18.29
CA CYS A 208 9.73 -1.88 -18.97
C CYS A 208 9.60 -3.40 -19.21
N GLY A 209 8.47 -3.98 -18.80
CA GLY A 209 8.18 -5.41 -18.85
C GLY A 209 7.27 -5.81 -20.01
N ALA A 210 6.36 -6.75 -19.74
CA ALA A 210 5.42 -7.27 -20.76
C ALA A 210 4.31 -6.27 -21.12
N TYR A 211 4.05 -5.27 -20.26
CA TYR A 211 2.98 -4.31 -20.42
C TYR A 211 3.53 -2.88 -20.39
N PHE A 212 2.96 -2.02 -21.24
CA PHE A 212 3.30 -0.60 -21.27
C PHE A 212 2.59 0.15 -20.14
N THR A 213 1.34 -0.22 -19.84
CA THR A 213 0.58 0.28 -18.68
C THR A 213 0.03 -0.89 -17.89
N GLY A 214 -0.20 -0.70 -16.59
CA GLY A 214 -0.75 -1.75 -15.75
C GLY A 214 -0.93 -1.36 -14.30
N VAL A 215 -1.29 -2.37 -13.50
CA VAL A 215 -1.29 -2.30 -12.04
C VAL A 215 -0.57 -3.52 -11.49
N VAL A 216 0.44 -3.30 -10.65
CA VAL A 216 1.16 -4.37 -9.94
C VAL A 216 1.12 -4.15 -8.43
N VAL A 217 1.28 -5.24 -7.70
CA VAL A 217 1.78 -5.22 -6.31
C VAL A 217 3.20 -5.79 -6.33
N VAL A 218 4.16 -5.08 -5.73
CA VAL A 218 5.52 -5.54 -5.52
C VAL A 218 5.68 -5.75 -4.03
N LEU A 219 5.88 -7.01 -3.63
CA LEU A 219 6.06 -7.37 -2.23
C LEU A 219 7.43 -6.91 -1.71
N ASP A 220 7.55 -6.77 -0.40
CA ASP A 220 8.76 -6.51 0.37
C ASP A 220 9.97 -7.33 -0.13
N ASN A 221 9.77 -8.56 -0.57
CA ASN A 221 10.83 -9.45 -1.05
C ASN A 221 11.14 -9.32 -2.56
N GLY A 222 10.53 -8.35 -3.24
CA GLY A 222 10.68 -8.09 -4.67
C GLY A 222 9.80 -8.95 -5.58
N THR A 223 8.92 -9.80 -5.02
CA THR A 223 7.95 -10.56 -5.82
C THR A 223 6.93 -9.62 -6.46
N VAL A 224 6.79 -9.72 -7.79
CA VAL A 224 5.82 -8.92 -8.56
C VAL A 224 4.55 -9.72 -8.81
N VAL A 225 3.40 -9.11 -8.52
CA VAL A 225 2.06 -9.63 -8.78
C VAL A 225 1.32 -8.69 -9.74
N ASP A 226 1.19 -9.11 -11.01
CA ASP A 226 0.42 -8.37 -12.00
C ASP A 226 -1.09 -8.51 -11.75
N LEU A 227 -1.77 -7.38 -11.57
CA LEU A 227 -3.22 -7.32 -11.43
C LEU A 227 -3.88 -6.90 -12.73
N GLN A 228 -3.29 -5.93 -13.43
CA GLN A 228 -3.73 -5.43 -14.74
C GLN A 228 -2.54 -5.23 -15.65
N GLY A 229 -2.78 -5.32 -16.96
CA GLY A 229 -1.74 -5.04 -17.94
C GLY A 229 -2.33 -4.80 -19.33
N ASP A 230 -1.81 -3.79 -20.01
CA ASP A 230 -2.02 -3.55 -21.43
C ASP A 230 -0.67 -3.34 -22.12
N ALA A 231 -0.42 -4.18 -23.12
CA ALA A 231 0.84 -4.21 -23.86
C ALA A 231 1.02 -3.00 -24.77
N TYR A 232 -0.08 -2.32 -25.14
CA TYR A 232 -0.04 -1.23 -26.11
C TYR A 232 -0.20 0.15 -25.49
N GLY A 233 -0.59 0.25 -24.21
CA GLY A 233 -0.81 1.53 -23.56
C GLY A 233 -2.09 2.24 -23.99
N ASP A 234 -3.07 1.49 -24.48
CA ASP A 234 -4.37 1.98 -24.88
C ASP A 234 -5.28 2.25 -23.66
N ASP A 235 -5.04 1.60 -22.51
CA ASP A 235 -5.73 1.86 -21.25
C ASP A 235 -4.76 2.26 -20.12
N PHE A 236 -5.28 3.01 -19.14
CA PHE A 236 -4.60 3.41 -17.92
C PHE A 236 -5.48 3.05 -16.73
N TRP A 237 -4.88 2.92 -15.55
CA TRP A 237 -5.62 2.60 -14.35
C TRP A 237 -5.33 3.56 -13.21
N THR A 238 -6.37 3.82 -12.43
CA THR A 238 -6.23 4.29 -11.06
C THR A 238 -6.39 3.14 -10.09
N VAL A 239 -5.73 3.25 -8.94
CA VAL A 239 -5.71 2.20 -7.92
C VAL A 239 -6.15 2.72 -6.55
N ALA A 240 -6.93 1.89 -5.84
CA ALA A 240 -7.33 2.09 -4.45
C ALA A 240 -7.11 0.80 -3.65
N VAL A 241 -6.71 0.96 -2.38
CA VAL A 241 -6.42 -0.14 -1.45
C VAL A 241 -7.38 -0.05 -0.26
N SER A 242 -8.11 -1.12 0.03
CA SER A 242 -9.04 -1.21 1.15
C SER A 242 -9.53 -2.65 1.33
N ASP A 243 -9.92 -3.03 2.54
CA ASP A 243 -10.73 -4.24 2.77
C ASP A 243 -12.15 -4.02 2.22
N VAL A 244 -12.48 -4.61 1.05
CA VAL A 244 -13.78 -4.41 0.39
C VAL A 244 -14.76 -5.57 0.64
N ASN A 245 -14.28 -6.68 1.18
CA ASN A 245 -15.09 -7.86 1.49
C ASN A 245 -15.38 -8.00 3.01
N GLY A 246 -14.68 -7.25 3.86
CA GLY A 246 -14.80 -7.23 5.32
C GLY A 246 -14.05 -8.36 6.03
N ASP A 247 -13.03 -8.97 5.43
CA ASP A 247 -12.27 -10.09 6.00
C ASP A 247 -11.03 -9.67 6.80
N GLY A 248 -10.76 -8.37 6.87
CA GLY A 248 -9.62 -7.79 7.58
C GLY A 248 -8.31 -7.81 6.80
N ARG A 249 -8.31 -8.21 5.52
CA ARG A 249 -7.15 -8.19 4.62
C ARG A 249 -7.35 -7.09 3.58
N LEU A 250 -6.24 -6.51 3.12
CA LEU A 250 -6.29 -5.43 2.14
C LEU A 250 -6.56 -6.00 0.75
N ASP A 251 -7.56 -5.45 0.07
CA ASP A 251 -7.87 -5.73 -1.32
C ASP A 251 -7.40 -4.58 -2.22
N VAL A 252 -7.27 -4.87 -3.51
CA VAL A 252 -6.94 -3.87 -4.54
C VAL A 252 -8.11 -3.66 -5.48
N VAL A 253 -8.51 -2.40 -5.66
CA VAL A 253 -9.52 -1.98 -6.63
C VAL A 253 -8.85 -1.17 -7.73
N THR A 254 -8.97 -1.64 -8.96
CA THR A 254 -8.47 -0.94 -10.14
C THR A 254 -9.63 -0.36 -10.93
N THR A 255 -9.52 0.88 -11.40
CA THR A 255 -10.49 1.50 -12.30
C THR A 255 -9.81 1.85 -13.61
N SER A 256 -10.33 1.34 -14.73
CA SER A 256 -9.88 1.72 -16.08
C SER A 256 -10.27 3.18 -16.34
N ASP A 257 -9.30 4.00 -16.73
CA ASP A 257 -9.52 5.41 -17.04
C ASP A 257 -10.23 5.58 -18.39
N VAL A 258 -10.10 4.60 -19.30
CA VAL A 258 -10.78 4.62 -20.61
C VAL A 258 -12.23 4.19 -20.51
N THR A 259 -12.50 3.08 -19.80
CA THR A 259 -13.84 2.46 -19.78
C THR A 259 -14.64 2.78 -18.51
N GLY A 260 -13.98 3.23 -17.45
CA GLY A 260 -14.56 3.34 -16.11
C GLY A 260 -14.83 1.99 -15.44
N ALA A 261 -14.42 0.87 -16.05
CA ALA A 261 -14.66 -0.45 -15.51
C ALA A 261 -13.82 -0.68 -14.24
N GLN A 262 -14.48 -1.13 -13.18
CA GLN A 262 -13.84 -1.48 -11.91
C GLN A 262 -13.60 -2.99 -11.83
N SER A 263 -12.38 -3.37 -11.45
CA SER A 263 -12.04 -4.73 -11.08
C SER A 263 -11.56 -4.75 -9.62
N VAL A 264 -11.95 -5.79 -8.90
CA VAL A 264 -11.53 -6.03 -7.51
C VAL A 264 -10.68 -7.28 -7.47
N PHE A 265 -9.54 -7.17 -6.82
CA PHE A 265 -8.60 -8.24 -6.56
C PHE A 265 -8.56 -8.45 -5.05
N VAL A 266 -9.18 -9.54 -4.60
CA VAL A 266 -9.31 -9.85 -3.17
C VAL A 266 -7.98 -10.36 -2.65
N GLY A 267 -7.45 -9.70 -1.63
CA GLY A 267 -6.22 -10.07 -0.95
C GLY A 267 -6.39 -11.36 -0.18
N THR A 268 -5.45 -12.28 -0.38
CA THR A 268 -5.39 -13.50 0.43
C THR A 268 -4.71 -13.27 1.77
N GLY A 269 -4.09 -12.10 1.98
CA GLY A 269 -3.23 -11.77 3.13
C GLY A 269 -2.03 -12.69 3.25
N THR A 270 -1.50 -13.11 2.09
CA THR A 270 -0.22 -13.81 1.91
C THR A 270 0.46 -13.26 0.65
N GLY A 271 0.21 -11.99 0.31
CA GLY A 271 0.76 -11.31 -0.87
C GLY A 271 0.17 -11.75 -2.21
N SER A 272 -0.78 -12.70 -2.21
CA SER A 272 -1.49 -13.14 -3.41
C SER A 272 -2.88 -12.51 -3.51
N PHE A 273 -3.36 -12.32 -4.74
CA PHE A 273 -4.65 -11.71 -5.01
C PHE A 273 -5.51 -12.54 -5.97
N VAL A 274 -6.82 -12.56 -5.73
CA VAL A 274 -7.78 -13.31 -6.54
C VAL A 274 -8.85 -12.38 -7.13
N PRO A 275 -9.05 -12.36 -8.46
CA PRO A 275 -10.09 -11.55 -9.06
C PRO A 275 -11.49 -11.92 -8.55
N ALA A 276 -12.25 -10.92 -8.10
CA ALA A 276 -13.64 -11.11 -7.70
C ALA A 276 -14.59 -11.13 -8.92
N PRO A 277 -15.68 -11.92 -8.86
CA PRO A 277 -15.91 -12.97 -7.89
C PRO A 277 -15.24 -14.28 -8.32
N THR A 278 -14.66 -15.02 -7.39
CA THR A 278 -14.17 -16.39 -7.60
C THR A 278 -14.83 -17.34 -6.60
N ALA A 279 -15.67 -18.23 -7.13
CA ALA A 279 -16.40 -19.23 -6.37
C ALA A 279 -15.54 -20.50 -6.21
N ILE A 280 -15.47 -21.03 -5.00
CA ILE A 280 -14.73 -22.23 -4.63
C ILE A 280 -15.71 -23.33 -4.23
N ARG A 281 -15.36 -24.58 -4.51
CA ARG A 281 -16.24 -25.72 -4.21
C ARG A 281 -16.45 -25.88 -2.71
N ASP A 282 -17.71 -26.07 -2.32
CA ASP A 282 -18.11 -26.37 -0.96
C ASP A 282 -18.29 -27.87 -0.72
N ASN A 283 -17.97 -28.29 0.49
CA ASN A 283 -18.35 -29.59 1.03
C ASN A 283 -19.12 -29.39 2.33
N SER A 284 -20.43 -29.61 2.30
CA SER A 284 -21.31 -29.34 3.43
C SER A 284 -21.98 -30.60 3.96
N ARG A 285 -22.14 -30.69 5.27
CA ARG A 285 -22.97 -31.70 5.92
C ARG A 285 -24.33 -31.13 6.22
N VAL A 286 -25.37 -31.85 5.84
CA VAL A 286 -26.76 -31.40 5.98
C VAL A 286 -27.61 -32.47 6.65
N SER A 287 -28.71 -32.05 7.28
CA SER A 287 -29.68 -32.99 7.86
C SER A 287 -30.54 -33.65 6.76
N ALA A 288 -30.90 -34.92 6.96
CA ALA A 288 -31.88 -35.63 6.14
C ALA A 288 -33.34 -35.16 6.37
N VAL A 289 -33.60 -34.38 7.42
CA VAL A 289 -34.97 -34.01 7.82
C VAL A 289 -35.16 -32.52 8.07
N ARG A 290 -34.08 -31.77 8.38
CA ARG A 290 -34.15 -30.34 8.69
C ARG A 290 -33.49 -29.50 7.60
N ALA A 291 -34.03 -28.29 7.43
CA ALA A 291 -33.38 -27.28 6.61
C ALA A 291 -32.00 -26.93 7.18
N THR A 292 -31.00 -26.77 6.31
CA THR A 292 -29.63 -26.42 6.69
C THR A 292 -29.20 -25.16 5.94
N GLY A 293 -28.65 -24.19 6.67
CA GLY A 293 -28.01 -23.01 6.07
C GLY A 293 -26.58 -23.36 5.66
N ILE A 294 -26.22 -23.04 4.42
CA ILE A 294 -24.91 -23.28 3.83
C ILE A 294 -24.30 -21.92 3.48
N PRO A 295 -23.26 -21.48 4.21
CA PRO A 295 -22.59 -20.21 3.95
C PRO A 295 -21.62 -20.38 2.77
N VAL A 296 -22.14 -20.45 1.55
CA VAL A 296 -21.34 -20.73 0.33
C VAL A 296 -20.21 -19.71 0.11
N LEU A 297 -20.38 -18.47 0.57
CA LEU A 297 -19.36 -17.42 0.44
C LEU A 297 -18.18 -17.56 1.42
N ALA A 298 -18.24 -18.47 2.39
CA ALA A 298 -17.26 -18.53 3.48
C ALA A 298 -15.83 -18.86 3.03
N ASN A 299 -15.69 -19.47 1.86
CA ASN A 299 -14.40 -19.80 1.24
C ASN A 299 -14.29 -19.24 -0.19
N ASP A 300 -15.11 -18.25 -0.55
CA ASP A 300 -15.12 -17.61 -1.85
C ASP A 300 -14.41 -16.26 -1.78
N PHE A 301 -13.84 -15.83 -2.91
CA PHE A 301 -13.33 -14.48 -3.08
C PHE A 301 -14.43 -13.62 -3.71
N ALA A 302 -15.20 -12.95 -2.87
CA ALA A 302 -16.41 -12.24 -3.27
C ALA A 302 -16.53 -10.92 -2.50
N THR A 303 -17.04 -9.88 -3.16
CA THR A 303 -17.24 -8.58 -2.50
C THR A 303 -18.59 -8.53 -1.79
N SER A 304 -18.82 -7.44 -1.05
CA SER A 304 -20.14 -7.12 -0.49
C SER A 304 -21.24 -6.98 -1.57
N GLY A 305 -20.90 -6.61 -2.79
CA GLY A 305 -21.81 -6.48 -3.94
C GLY A 305 -22.12 -7.80 -4.67
N THR A 306 -21.37 -8.87 -4.40
CA THR A 306 -21.54 -10.15 -5.11
C THR A 306 -22.93 -10.76 -4.87
N ARG A 307 -23.60 -11.11 -5.98
CA ARG A 307 -24.90 -11.80 -6.00
C ARG A 307 -24.73 -13.32 -6.15
N VAL A 308 -25.44 -14.08 -5.32
CA VAL A 308 -25.50 -15.55 -5.39
C VAL A 308 -26.77 -16.01 -6.11
N THR A 309 -26.65 -16.92 -7.07
CA THR A 309 -27.79 -17.54 -7.78
C THR A 309 -27.61 -19.05 -7.92
N ILE A 310 -28.71 -19.80 -8.04
CA ILE A 310 -28.66 -21.25 -8.26
C ILE A 310 -28.71 -21.53 -9.76
N VAL A 311 -27.71 -22.25 -10.25
CA VAL A 311 -27.61 -22.68 -11.66
C VAL A 311 -28.24 -24.05 -11.85
N THR A 312 -27.82 -25.02 -11.03
CA THR A 312 -28.33 -26.39 -11.09
C THR A 312 -28.92 -26.75 -9.75
N ARG A 313 -30.18 -27.19 -9.75
CA ARG A 313 -30.88 -27.61 -8.54
C ARG A 313 -30.42 -29.00 -8.07
N PRO A 314 -30.48 -29.27 -6.75
CA PRO A 314 -30.25 -30.60 -6.22
C PRO A 314 -31.33 -31.60 -6.61
N ALA A 315 -30.99 -32.89 -6.58
CA ALA A 315 -31.88 -33.98 -6.97
C ALA A 315 -32.76 -34.46 -5.81
N HIS A 316 -32.31 -34.27 -4.56
CA HIS A 316 -32.94 -34.84 -3.36
C HIS A 316 -33.41 -33.79 -2.36
N GLY A 317 -33.45 -32.52 -2.77
CA GLY A 317 -34.01 -31.42 -2.00
C GLY A 317 -34.30 -30.18 -2.84
N THR A 318 -34.48 -29.06 -2.15
CA THR A 318 -34.60 -27.72 -2.74
C THR A 318 -33.55 -26.80 -2.14
N VAL A 319 -33.16 -25.77 -2.88
CA VAL A 319 -32.26 -24.71 -2.41
C VAL A 319 -32.89 -23.35 -2.63
N GLN A 320 -32.67 -22.46 -1.68
CA GLN A 320 -33.09 -21.06 -1.78
C GLN A 320 -31.97 -20.16 -1.26
N VAL A 321 -31.62 -19.15 -2.04
CA VAL A 321 -30.67 -18.10 -1.62
C VAL A 321 -31.43 -17.11 -0.73
N THR A 322 -30.85 -16.80 0.43
CA THR A 322 -31.38 -15.79 1.37
C THR A 322 -30.88 -14.39 1.03
N THR A 323 -31.49 -13.36 1.62
CA THR A 323 -30.99 -11.98 1.53
C THR A 323 -29.60 -11.81 2.13
N GLY A 324 -29.26 -12.60 3.15
CA GLY A 324 -27.91 -12.70 3.72
C GLY A 324 -26.94 -13.56 2.89
N ARG A 325 -27.28 -13.89 1.63
CA ARG A 325 -26.44 -14.66 0.69
C ARG A 325 -26.04 -16.06 1.14
N THR A 326 -26.62 -16.56 2.24
CA THR A 326 -26.58 -17.97 2.65
C THR A 326 -27.56 -18.78 1.79
N VAL A 327 -27.20 -20.01 1.43
CA VAL A 327 -28.09 -20.94 0.74
C VAL A 327 -28.78 -21.87 1.75
N ILE A 328 -30.11 -21.89 1.78
CA ILE A 328 -30.87 -22.84 2.60
C ILE A 328 -31.16 -24.08 1.76
N TYR A 329 -30.62 -25.22 2.15
CA TYR A 329 -30.99 -26.54 1.62
C TYR A 329 -32.14 -27.16 2.43
N ARG A 330 -33.17 -27.67 1.75
CA ARG A 330 -34.29 -28.42 2.36
C ARG A 330 -34.42 -29.79 1.71
N PRO A 331 -34.14 -30.90 2.42
CA PRO A 331 -34.28 -32.24 1.87
C PRO A 331 -35.76 -32.56 1.56
N TYR A 332 -36.01 -33.36 0.52
CA TYR A 332 -37.36 -33.89 0.28
C TYR A 332 -37.76 -34.93 1.35
N PRO A 333 -38.99 -34.89 1.88
CA PRO A 333 -39.45 -35.88 2.85
C PRO A 333 -39.28 -37.32 2.36
N GLY A 334 -38.71 -38.20 3.19
CA GLY A 334 -38.62 -39.63 2.91
C GLY A 334 -37.60 -40.06 1.85
N HIS A 335 -36.75 -39.15 1.34
CA HIS A 335 -35.66 -39.54 0.44
C HIS A 335 -34.67 -40.49 1.16
N ARG A 336 -33.95 -41.33 0.39
CA ARG A 336 -32.94 -42.26 0.94
C ARG A 336 -31.49 -41.94 0.56
N ALA A 337 -31.27 -40.90 -0.24
CA ALA A 337 -29.94 -40.48 -0.67
C ALA A 337 -29.00 -40.16 0.53
N SER A 338 -27.73 -40.54 0.39
CA SER A 338 -26.63 -40.21 1.33
C SER A 338 -25.87 -38.95 0.91
N SER A 339 -26.09 -38.48 -0.32
CA SER A 339 -25.47 -37.30 -0.88
C SER A 339 -26.41 -36.59 -1.84
N ASP A 340 -26.17 -35.31 -2.04
CA ASP A 340 -26.85 -34.48 -3.02
C ASP A 340 -25.87 -33.40 -3.51
N ARG A 341 -26.23 -32.65 -4.55
CA ARG A 341 -25.33 -31.65 -5.12
C ARG A 341 -26.10 -30.56 -5.83
N PHE A 342 -25.64 -29.32 -5.70
CA PHE A 342 -26.14 -28.21 -6.52
C PHE A 342 -24.97 -27.36 -7.02
N VAL A 343 -25.24 -26.48 -7.98
CA VAL A 343 -24.26 -25.51 -8.51
C VAL A 343 -24.81 -24.12 -8.29
N TYR A 344 -24.02 -23.24 -7.69
CA TYR A 344 -24.32 -21.82 -7.57
C TYR A 344 -23.40 -21.00 -8.48
N ARG A 345 -23.83 -19.77 -8.74
CA ARG A 345 -23.10 -18.75 -9.49
C ARG A 345 -23.00 -17.50 -8.64
N LEU A 346 -21.78 -17.00 -8.52
CA LEU A 346 -21.47 -15.65 -8.11
C LEU A 346 -21.52 -14.72 -9.32
N THR A 347 -22.02 -13.51 -9.12
CA THR A 347 -22.00 -12.46 -10.14
C THR A 347 -21.68 -11.14 -9.49
N ASP A 348 -20.68 -10.46 -10.02
CA ASP A 348 -20.23 -9.15 -9.54
C ASP A 348 -19.66 -8.35 -10.71
N SER A 349 -20.08 -7.09 -10.85
CA SER A 349 -19.65 -6.19 -11.95
C SER A 349 -19.56 -6.85 -13.33
N GLY A 350 -20.55 -7.68 -13.68
CA GLY A 350 -20.60 -8.41 -14.96
C GLY A 350 -19.74 -9.67 -15.05
N ARG A 351 -18.81 -9.89 -14.12
CA ARG A 351 -18.04 -11.13 -13.99
C ARG A 351 -18.87 -12.20 -13.29
N THR A 352 -18.63 -13.46 -13.63
CA THR A 352 -19.32 -14.59 -13.01
C THR A 352 -18.37 -15.74 -12.72
N SER A 353 -18.59 -16.43 -11.61
CA SER A 353 -17.90 -17.67 -11.28
C SER A 353 -18.88 -18.69 -10.72
N ASN A 354 -18.72 -19.96 -11.08
CA ASN A 354 -19.61 -21.04 -10.65
C ASN A 354 -18.85 -22.03 -9.79
N ALA A 355 -19.46 -22.48 -8.70
CA ALA A 355 -18.94 -23.58 -7.92
C ALA A 355 -20.03 -24.58 -7.56
N ALA A 356 -19.57 -25.80 -7.29
CA ALA A 356 -20.43 -26.90 -6.90
C ALA A 356 -20.40 -27.07 -5.39
N VAL A 357 -21.57 -27.30 -4.82
CA VAL A 357 -21.73 -27.67 -3.42
C VAL A 357 -22.04 -29.16 -3.36
N SER A 358 -21.10 -29.92 -2.81
CA SER A 358 -21.28 -31.34 -2.51
C SER A 358 -21.89 -31.49 -1.11
N LEU A 359 -23.07 -32.12 -1.03
CA LEU A 359 -23.79 -32.32 0.22
C LEU A 359 -23.63 -33.76 0.69
N ARG A 360 -23.20 -33.94 1.93
CA ARG A 360 -23.26 -35.20 2.64
C ARG A 360 -24.45 -35.19 3.59
N ILE A 361 -25.42 -36.06 3.34
CA ILE A 361 -26.68 -36.07 4.10
C ILE A 361 -26.53 -36.99 5.32
N ALA A 362 -26.56 -36.38 6.50
CA ALA A 362 -26.54 -37.07 7.78
C ALA A 362 -27.98 -37.45 8.17
N ARG A 363 -28.16 -38.73 8.50
CA ARG A 363 -29.44 -39.28 8.97
C ARG A 363 -29.63 -39.10 10.46
#